data_AF-A0AAW4MZT3-F1
#
_entry.id   AF-A0AAW4MZT3-F1
#
_cell.length_a   1.000
_cell.length_b   1.000
_cell.length_c   1.000
_cell.angle_alpha   90.00
_cell.angle_beta   90.00
_cell.angle_gamma   90.00
#
_symmetry.space_group_name_H-M   'P 1'
#
loop_
_entity.id
_entity.type
_entity.pdbx_description
1 polymer ?
#
loop_
_entity_poly.entity_id
_entity_poly.type
_entity_poly.pdbx_seq_one_letter_code
_entity_poly.pdbx_strand_id
1 'polypeptide(L)'
;MFVSASSAEVSSFLSTTNNQKQEVKIMTEAKKKQFTELKEMHPDTLLLFRCGDFYESYQEDAENASRILGITLTRDKEGDRQACFPYHALDTYLPKLIRAGHRLAICDELEQGRAAQ
;
A
#
# COMPACT_ATOMS: atom_id res chain seq x y z
N MET A 1 -24.47 13.04 46.92
CA MET A 1 -25.58 12.35 46.25
C MET A 1 -25.36 12.44 44.74
N PHE A 2 -25.51 11.33 44.04
CA PHE A 2 -25.24 11.12 42.61
C PHE A 2 -26.17 11.92 41.67
N VAL A 3 -25.57 12.43 40.59
CA VAL A 3 -25.95 12.46 39.15
C VAL A 3 -27.39 12.81 38.73
N SER A 4 -27.51 13.81 37.85
CA SER A 4 -28.15 13.62 36.52
C SER A 4 -27.73 14.72 35.54
N ALA A 5 -27.20 14.34 34.37
CA ALA A 5 -27.30 15.10 33.14
C ALA A 5 -27.14 14.15 31.94
N SER A 6 -28.27 14.01 31.25
CA SER A 6 -28.60 13.46 29.93
C SER A 6 -27.51 12.87 29.01
N SER A 7 -27.81 11.66 28.53
CA SER A 7 -27.08 10.82 27.55
C SER A 7 -26.93 11.43 26.13
N ALA A 8 -27.34 12.69 25.91
CA ALA A 8 -27.34 13.30 24.58
C ALA A 8 -26.07 14.11 24.26
N GLU A 9 -25.35 14.65 25.26
CA GLU A 9 -24.16 15.49 25.00
C GLU A 9 -22.85 14.71 24.95
N VAL A 10 -22.84 13.45 25.41
CA VAL A 10 -21.67 12.56 25.25
C VAL A 10 -21.49 12.05 23.83
N SER A 11 -22.50 12.20 22.95
CA SER A 11 -22.42 11.72 21.57
C SER A 11 -21.70 12.69 20.63
N SER A 12 -21.65 14.00 20.92
CA SER A 12 -20.89 14.96 20.09
C SER A 12 -19.40 15.00 20.42
N PHE A 13 -18.99 14.50 21.59
CA PHE A 13 -17.59 14.47 22.01
C PHE A 13 -16.81 13.25 21.48
N LEU A 14 -17.51 12.21 21.00
CA LEU A 14 -16.88 11.01 20.42
C LEU A 14 -16.55 11.15 18.92
N SER A 15 -16.75 12.33 18.32
CA SER A 15 -16.34 12.57 16.94
C SER A 15 -14.86 13.00 16.79
N THR A 16 -14.13 13.20 17.90
CA THR A 16 -12.80 13.85 17.85
C THR A 16 -11.61 12.92 18.11
N THR A 17 -11.79 11.64 18.44
CA THR A 17 -10.64 10.78 18.79
C THR A 17 -10.78 9.34 18.31
N ASN A 18 -10.65 9.08 17.00
CA ASN A 18 -9.92 7.88 16.51
C ASN A 18 -9.65 7.77 14.99
N ASN A 19 -9.51 8.87 14.26
CA ASN A 19 -9.36 8.81 12.80
C ASN A 19 -7.90 8.83 12.31
N GLN A 20 -7.03 7.98 12.86
CA GLN A 20 -5.68 7.76 12.32
C GLN A 20 -5.26 6.29 12.18
N LYS A 21 -6.15 5.33 12.46
CA LYS A 21 -5.84 3.89 12.32
C LYS A 21 -6.73 3.15 11.32
N GLN A 22 -7.78 3.79 10.81
CA GLN A 22 -8.76 3.15 9.92
C GLN A 22 -8.46 3.38 8.42
N GLU A 23 -7.93 4.54 8.03
CA GLU A 23 -7.64 4.86 6.62
C GLU A 23 -6.47 4.04 6.03
N VAL A 24 -5.48 3.69 6.85
CA VAL A 24 -4.32 2.90 6.40
C VAL A 24 -4.71 1.45 6.06
N LYS A 25 -5.74 0.91 6.70
CA LYS A 25 -6.16 -0.49 6.47
C LYS A 25 -6.93 -0.65 5.16
N ILE A 26 -7.79 0.31 4.82
CA ILE A 26 -8.63 0.27 3.61
C ILE A 26 -7.80 0.46 2.33
N MET A 27 -6.75 1.30 2.40
CA MET A 27 -5.86 1.56 1.26
C MET A 27 -5.12 0.30 0.80
N THR A 28 -4.73 -0.57 1.74
CA THR A 28 -3.94 -1.77 1.46
C THR A 28 -4.77 -2.85 0.76
N GLU A 29 -6.04 -3.05 1.16
CA GLU A 29 -6.94 -4.00 0.51
C GLU A 29 -7.33 -3.55 -0.91
N ALA A 30 -7.57 -2.25 -1.12
CA ALA A 30 -7.86 -1.72 -2.45
C ALA A 30 -6.67 -1.89 -3.42
N LYS A 31 -5.45 -1.59 -2.98
CA LYS A 31 -4.22 -1.77 -3.77
C LYS A 31 -3.94 -3.25 -4.08
N LYS A 32 -4.17 -4.15 -3.12
CA LYS A 32 -4.06 -5.61 -3.33
C LYS A 32 -5.05 -6.11 -4.39
N LYS A 33 -6.28 -5.59 -4.41
CA LYS A 33 -7.26 -5.97 -5.44
C LYS A 33 -6.83 -5.54 -6.84
N GLN A 34 -6.38 -4.28 -6.97
CA GLN A 34 -5.85 -3.76 -8.25
C GLN A 34 -4.61 -4.51 -8.71
N PHE A 35 -3.74 -4.91 -7.77
CA PHE A 35 -2.59 -5.75 -8.06
C PHE A 35 -3.01 -7.06 -8.74
N THR A 36 -4.00 -7.76 -8.19
CA THR A 36 -4.49 -9.02 -8.78
C THR A 36 -5.04 -8.80 -10.19
N GLU A 37 -5.87 -7.77 -10.40
CA GLU A 37 -6.45 -7.44 -11.71
C GLU A 37 -5.37 -7.11 -12.76
N LEU A 38 -4.35 -6.33 -12.39
CA LEU A 38 -3.22 -6.03 -13.27
C LEU A 38 -2.33 -7.25 -13.53
N LYS A 39 -2.18 -8.13 -12.53
CA LYS A 39 -1.39 -9.35 -12.65
C LYS A 39 -2.06 -10.38 -13.56
N GLU A 40 -3.39 -10.43 -13.60
CA GLU A 40 -4.13 -11.24 -14.58
C GLU A 40 -3.87 -10.80 -16.02
N MET A 41 -3.75 -9.49 -16.26
CA MET A 41 -3.42 -8.95 -17.58
C MET A 41 -1.93 -9.07 -17.92
N HIS A 42 -1.06 -8.98 -16.92
CA HIS A 42 0.39 -8.92 -17.07
C HIS A 42 1.12 -9.78 -16.03
N PRO A 43 1.11 -11.12 -16.17
CA PRO A 43 1.68 -12.03 -15.18
C PRO A 43 3.20 -11.84 -15.00
N ASP A 44 3.93 -11.51 -16.06
CA ASP A 44 5.40 -11.34 -16.02
C ASP A 44 5.87 -9.95 -15.56
N THR A 45 4.95 -9.09 -15.13
CA THR A 45 5.25 -7.70 -14.74
C THR A 45 5.24 -7.53 -13.25
N LEU A 46 6.31 -6.93 -12.72
CA LEU A 46 6.47 -6.55 -11.33
C LEU A 46 5.85 -5.18 -11.11
N LEU A 47 4.79 -5.15 -10.30
CA LEU A 47 4.02 -3.95 -10.00
C LEU A 47 4.58 -3.23 -8.78
N LEU A 48 4.92 -1.95 -8.95
CA LEU A 48 5.41 -1.08 -7.90
C LEU A 48 4.40 0.06 -7.70
N PHE A 49 3.81 0.13 -6.51
CA PHE A 49 2.92 1.22 -6.13
C PHE A 49 3.73 2.31 -5.45
N ARG A 50 3.63 3.54 -5.93
CA ARG A 50 4.25 4.69 -5.28
C ARG A 50 3.35 5.17 -4.14
N CYS A 51 3.87 5.13 -2.92
CA CYS A 51 3.21 5.65 -1.73
C CYS A 51 4.10 6.76 -1.13
N GLY A 52 3.94 7.98 -1.64
CA GLY A 52 4.74 9.14 -1.25
C GLY A 52 6.23 8.92 -1.55
N ASP A 53 7.03 8.74 -0.50
CA ASP A 53 8.48 8.53 -0.54
C ASP A 53 8.92 7.07 -0.67
N PHE A 54 7.98 6.12 -0.71
CA PHE A 54 8.28 4.69 -0.79
C PHE A 54 7.63 4.04 -2.00
N TYR A 55 8.31 3.04 -2.57
CA TYR A 55 7.71 2.10 -3.50
C TYR A 55 7.36 0.81 -2.76
N GLU A 56 6.16 0.32 -3.00
CA GLU A 56 5.62 -0.90 -2.40
C GLU A 56 5.27 -1.94 -3.47
N SER A 57 5.58 -3.19 -3.17
CA SER A 57 5.23 -4.36 -3.99
C SER A 57 4.53 -5.39 -3.11
N TYR A 58 3.66 -6.20 -3.72
CA TYR A 58 2.85 -7.19 -3.01
C TYR A 58 3.08 -8.62 -3.50
N GLN A 59 2.75 -9.58 -2.64
CA GLN A 59 2.75 -11.03 -2.89
C GLN A 59 4.04 -11.58 -3.53
N GLU A 60 3.93 -12.25 -4.67
CA GLU A 60 5.05 -12.87 -5.38
C GLU A 60 6.05 -11.82 -5.89
N ASP A 61 5.55 -10.67 -6.35
CA ASP A 61 6.39 -9.57 -6.80
C ASP A 61 7.24 -9.00 -5.65
N ALA A 62 6.68 -8.97 -4.43
CA ALA A 62 7.44 -8.62 -3.24
C ALA A 62 8.57 -9.61 -2.94
N GLU A 63 8.33 -10.92 -3.10
CA GLU A 63 9.37 -11.93 -2.89
C GLU A 63 10.46 -11.86 -3.96
N ASN A 64 10.07 -11.68 -5.22
CA ASN A 64 11.01 -11.52 -6.33
C ASN A 64 11.84 -10.24 -6.15
N ALA A 65 11.20 -9.11 -5.83
CA ALA A 65 11.89 -7.86 -5.52
C ALA A 65 12.84 -8.02 -4.33
N SER A 66 12.39 -8.63 -3.23
CA SER A 66 13.23 -8.90 -2.05
C SER A 66 14.44 -9.76 -2.40
N ARG A 67 14.26 -10.82 -3.18
CA ARG A 67 15.34 -11.73 -3.58
C ARG A 67 16.35 -11.05 -4.52
N ILE A 68 15.90 -10.26 -5.48
CA ILE A 68 16.77 -9.62 -6.49
C ILE A 68 17.48 -8.40 -5.90
N LEU A 69 16.76 -7.59 -5.12
CA LEU A 69 17.27 -6.33 -4.58
C LEU A 69 17.98 -6.52 -3.24
N GLY A 70 17.72 -7.62 -2.54
CA GLY A 70 18.23 -7.86 -1.19
C GLY A 70 17.54 -6.99 -0.13
N ILE A 71 16.29 -6.58 -0.36
CA ILE A 71 15.51 -5.77 0.58
C ILE A 71 14.70 -6.65 1.53
N THR A 72 14.34 -6.09 2.69
CA THR A 72 13.54 -6.81 3.70
C THR A 72 12.14 -7.12 3.17
N LEU A 73 11.79 -8.41 3.19
CA LEU A 73 10.42 -8.86 2.94
C LEU A 73 9.63 -8.87 4.26
N THR A 74 8.57 -8.11 4.31
CA THR A 74 7.62 -8.11 5.43
C THR A 74 6.49 -9.08 5.14
N ARG A 75 6.05 -9.83 6.15
CA ARG A 75 4.81 -10.62 6.08
C ARG A 75 3.82 -10.10 7.11
N ASP A 76 2.60 -9.83 6.66
CA ASP A 76 1.53 -9.45 7.57
C ASP A 76 0.91 -10.69 8.24
N LYS A 77 0.08 -10.47 9.27
CA LYS A 77 -0.62 -11.52 10.03
C LYS A 77 -1.55 -12.38 9.19
N GLU A 78 -2.01 -11.84 8.06
CA GLU A 78 -2.85 -12.53 7.07
C GLU A 78 -2.03 -13.41 6.11
N GLY A 79 -0.69 -13.38 6.22
CA GLY A 79 0.22 -14.13 5.35
C GLY A 79 0.63 -13.40 4.07
N ASP A 80 0.13 -12.18 3.88
CA ASP A 80 0.48 -11.33 2.74
C ASP A 80 1.94 -10.89 2.79
N ARG A 81 2.61 -10.96 1.65
CA ARG A 81 4.03 -10.65 1.49
C ARG A 81 4.15 -9.25 0.89
N GLN A 82 4.99 -8.42 1.48
CA GLN A 82 5.16 -7.03 1.10
C GLN A 82 6.63 -6.67 1.12
N ALA A 83 7.05 -5.91 0.11
CA ALA A 83 8.40 -5.38 0.04
C ALA A 83 8.30 -3.89 -0.25
N CYS A 84 9.01 -3.07 0.53
CA CYS A 84 9.08 -1.64 0.31
C CYS A 84 10.52 -1.15 0.29
N PHE A 85 10.76 -0.10 -0.50
CA PHE A 85 12.05 0.57 -0.54
C PHE A 85 11.87 2.07 -0.80
N PRO A 86 12.81 2.91 -0.35
CA PRO A 86 12.68 4.35 -0.49
C PRO A 86 12.87 4.80 -1.94
N TYR A 87 12.24 5.91 -2.34
CA TYR A 87 12.18 6.35 -3.74
C TYR A 87 13.57 6.54 -4.37
N HIS A 88 14.55 7.02 -3.60
CA HIS A 88 15.92 7.25 -4.07
C HIS A 88 16.64 5.94 -4.44
N ALA A 89 16.19 4.81 -3.91
CA ALA A 89 16.75 3.51 -4.26
C ALA A 89 16.20 2.98 -5.60
N LEU A 90 15.13 3.58 -6.14
CA LEU A 90 14.53 3.18 -7.41
C LEU A 90 15.55 3.22 -8.55
N ASP A 91 16.32 4.31 -8.69
CA ASP A 91 17.33 4.46 -9.75
C ASP A 91 18.40 3.36 -9.72
N THR A 92 18.67 2.82 -8.53
CA THR A 92 19.63 1.72 -8.34
C THR A 92 18.99 0.35 -8.58
N TYR A 93 17.69 0.21 -8.31
CA TYR A 93 16.97 -1.06 -8.33
C TYR A 93 16.31 -1.37 -9.67
N LEU A 94 15.80 -0.35 -10.37
CA LEU A 94 15.23 -0.46 -11.71
C LEU A 94 16.14 -1.24 -12.69
N PRO A 95 17.43 -0.88 -12.85
CA PRO A 95 18.30 -1.60 -13.79
C PRO A 95 18.59 -3.03 -13.33
N LYS A 96 18.57 -3.34 -12.02
CA LYS A 96 18.76 -4.70 -11.52
C LYS A 96 17.58 -5.60 -11.85
N LEU A 97 16.36 -5.09 -11.65
CA LEU A 97 15.11 -5.80 -11.96
C LEU A 97 14.95 -6.03 -13.47
N ILE A 98 15.27 -5.04 -14.30
CA ILE A 98 15.25 -5.17 -15.77
C ILE A 98 16.28 -6.21 -16.23
N ARG A 99 17.50 -6.19 -15.66
CA ARG A 99 18.54 -7.18 -15.95
C ARG A 99 18.19 -8.60 -15.50
N ALA A 100 17.39 -8.72 -14.46
CA ALA A 100 16.83 -10.00 -14.01
C ALA A 100 15.72 -10.52 -14.95
N GLY A 101 15.34 -9.75 -16.00
CA GLY A 101 14.35 -10.15 -16.99
C GLY A 101 12.92 -9.79 -16.60
N HIS A 102 12.71 -9.04 -15.52
CA HIS A 102 11.38 -8.60 -15.11
C HIS A 102 10.97 -7.32 -15.81
N ARG A 103 9.72 -7.27 -16.27
CA ARG A 103 9.08 -6.03 -16.72
C ARG A 103 8.62 -5.28 -15.49
N LEU A 104 8.80 -3.96 -15.46
CA LEU A 104 8.38 -3.13 -14.33
C LEU A 104 7.23 -2.25 -14.75
N ALA A 105 6.20 -2.20 -13.92
CA ALA A 105 5.14 -1.22 -14.02
C ALA A 105 5.06 -0.45 -12.71
N ILE A 106 5.21 0.86 -12.80
CA ILE A 106 5.08 1.76 -11.65
C ILE A 106 3.70 2.39 -11.72
N CYS A 107 2.87 2.11 -10.73
CA CYS A 107 1.60 2.77 -10.51
C CYS A 107 1.85 3.93 -9.56
N ASP A 108 1.94 5.14 -10.11
CA ASP A 108 1.82 6.34 -9.29
C ASP A 108 0.36 6.44 -8.87
N GLU A 109 0.12 6.71 -7.59
CA GLU A 109 -1.20 7.01 -7.07
C GLU A 109 -1.55 8.41 -7.59
N LEU A 110 -1.83 8.51 -8.89
CA LEU A 110 -2.60 9.58 -9.49
C LEU A 110 -3.96 9.46 -8.83
N GLU A 111 -4.04 10.12 -7.68
CA GLU A 111 -5.22 10.69 -7.07
C GLU A 111 -6.27 10.76 -8.17
N GLN A 112 -7.29 9.91 -8.09
CA GLN A 112 -8.54 10.23 -8.76
C GLN A 112 -9.04 11.49 -8.06
N GLY A 113 -8.47 12.62 -8.45
CA GLY A 113 -8.98 13.93 -8.18
C GLY A 113 -10.39 13.89 -8.72
N ARG A 114 -11.33 13.81 -7.78
CA ARG A 114 -12.70 14.28 -7.87
C ARG A 114 -13.12 14.51 -9.33
N ALA A 115 -13.90 13.58 -9.88
CA ALA A 115 -14.91 14.00 -10.83
C ALA A 115 -15.87 14.93 -10.05
N ALA A 116 -15.49 16.21 -9.95
CA ALA A 116 -16.39 17.29 -9.65
C ALA A 116 -17.28 17.47 -10.87
N GLN A 117 -18.55 17.06 -10.76
CA GLN A 117 -19.69 17.66 -11.44
C GLN A 117 -20.87 17.72 -10.48
#